data_AF-A0A4Q3CC16-F1
#
_entry.id   AF-A0A4Q3CC16-F1
#
_cell.length_a   1.000
_cell.length_b   1.000
_cell.length_c   1.000
_cell.angle_alpha   90.00
_cell.angle_beta   90.00
_cell.angle_gamma   90.00
#
_symmetry.space_group_name_H-M   'P 1'
#
loop_
_entity.id
_entity.type
_entity.pdbx_description
1 polymer ?
#
loop_
_entity_poly.entity_id
_entity_poly.type
_entity_poly.pdbx_seq_one_letter_code
_entity_poly.pdbx_strand_id
1 'polypeptide(L)' 'DAIDVAAFLLEDGRRISVLDDWSRGTPQEREFLRLVHQSACKRFGTVLGPDYNRAHENHFHVEKVIAGKSYCR' A
#
# COMPACT_ATOMS: atom_id res chain seq x y z
N ASP A 1 11.22 8.88 9.01
CA ASP A 1 11.68 7.99 7.94
C ASP A 1 10.47 7.27 7.39
N ALA A 2 10.40 7.25 6.07
CA ALA A 2 9.31 6.67 5.31
C ALA A 2 9.87 5.62 4.34
N ILE A 3 9.02 4.69 3.94
CA ILE A 3 9.32 3.64 2.97
C ILE A 3 8.18 3.59 1.98
N ASP A 4 8.51 3.43 0.70
CA ASP A 4 7.54 3.24 -0.36
C ASP A 4 7.58 1.78 -0.85
N VAL A 5 6.42 1.13 -0.89
CA VAL A 5 6.28 -0.25 -1.37
C VAL A 5 5.51 -0.26 -2.68
N ALA A 6 6.21 -0.54 -3.78
CA ALA A 6 5.63 -0.52 -5.13
C ALA A 6 5.06 -1.87 -5.59
N ALA A 7 5.57 -2.99 -5.05
CA ALA A 7 5.13 -4.34 -5.43
C ALA A 7 5.54 -5.41 -4.41
N PHE A 8 4.88 -6.56 -4.49
CA PHE A 8 5.20 -7.79 -3.76
C PHE A 8 5.62 -8.88 -4.74
N LEU A 9 6.73 -9.55 -4.44
CA LEU A 9 7.16 -10.76 -5.15
C LEU A 9 6.84 -11.96 -4.26
N LEU A 10 6.01 -12.86 -4.77
CA LEU A 10 5.62 -14.07 -4.07
C LEU A 10 6.61 -15.21 -4.37
N GLU A 11 6.62 -16.22 -3.51
CA GLU A 11 7.50 -17.39 -3.66
C GLU A 11 7.25 -18.15 -4.98
N ASP A 12 6.02 -18.14 -5.47
CA ASP A 12 5.63 -18.74 -6.76
C ASP A 12 6.07 -17.91 -7.99
N GLY A 13 6.80 -16.82 -7.77
CA GLY A 13 7.30 -15.93 -8.81
C GLY A 13 6.30 -14.87 -9.28
N ARG A 14 5.06 -14.87 -8.79
CA ARG A 14 4.09 -13.81 -9.13
C ARG A 14 4.52 -12.47 -8.55
N ARG A 15 4.34 -11.43 -9.36
CA ARG A 15 4.53 -10.04 -8.97
C ARG A 15 3.17 -9.37 -8.85
N ILE A 16 2.86 -8.87 -7.65
CA ILE A 16 1.67 -8.06 -7.40
C ILE A 16 2.12 -6.60 -7.29
N SER A 17 1.89 -5.82 -8.35
CA SER A 17 2.20 -4.41 -8.50
C SER A 17 1.09 -3.54 -7.90
N VAL A 18 1.45 -2.51 -7.12
CA VAL A 18 0.45 -1.53 -6.65
C VAL A 18 -0.14 -0.76 -7.83
N LEU A 19 0.67 -0.37 -8.82
CA LEU A 19 0.21 0.39 -9.98
C LEU A 19 -0.79 -0.38 -10.86
N ASP A 20 -0.53 -1.66 -11.09
CA ASP A 20 -1.31 -2.46 -12.03
C ASP A 20 -2.46 -3.19 -11.33
N ASP A 21 -2.17 -3.78 -10.18
CA ASP A 21 -3.06 -4.76 -9.58
C ASP A 21 -4.03 -4.15 -8.57
N TRP A 22 -3.85 -2.89 -8.17
CA TRP A 22 -4.79 -2.19 -7.26
C TRP A 22 -6.22 -2.14 -7.79
N SER A 23 -6.38 -1.94 -9.11
CA SER A 23 -7.69 -1.88 -9.76
C SER A 23 -7.86 -2.90 -10.88
N ARG A 24 -6.79 -3.33 -11.55
CA ARG A 24 -6.88 -4.22 -12.72
C ARG A 24 -6.46 -5.67 -12.42
N GLY A 25 -5.90 -5.94 -11.25
CA GLY A 25 -5.50 -7.28 -10.82
C GLY A 25 -6.71 -8.21 -10.65
N THR A 26 -6.46 -9.49 -10.42
CA THR A 26 -7.49 -10.46 -10.04
C THR A 26 -8.21 -10.04 -8.75
N PRO A 27 -9.41 -10.59 -8.45
CA PRO A 27 -10.07 -10.34 -7.17
C PRO A 27 -9.17 -10.60 -5.95
N GLN A 28 -8.34 -11.65 -6.02
CA GLN A 28 -7.43 -12.05 -4.95
C GLN A 28 -6.27 -11.06 -4.77
N GLU A 29 -5.68 -10.56 -5.87
CA GLU A 29 -4.59 -9.57 -5.82
C GLU A 29 -5.09 -8.23 -5.28
N ARG A 30 -6.26 -7.79 -5.74
CA ARG A 30 -6.89 -6.57 -5.22
C ARG A 30 -7.17 -6.69 -3.73
N GLU A 31 -7.76 -7.81 -3.29
CA GLU A 31 -8.04 -8.06 -1.87
C GLU A 31 -6.76 -8.09 -1.05
N PHE A 32 -5.71 -8.77 -1.54
CA PHE A 32 -4.40 -8.79 -0.90
C PHE A 32 -3.85 -7.37 -0.68
N LEU A 33 -3.87 -6.52 -1.72
CA LEU A 33 -3.39 -5.14 -1.62
C LEU A 33 -4.22 -4.29 -0.65
N ARG A 34 -5.54 -4.47 -0.63
CA ARG A 34 -6.44 -3.80 0.33
C ARG A 34 -6.13 -4.23 1.77
N LEU A 35 -5.93 -5.52 2.00
CA LEU A 35 -5.59 -6.06 3.33
C LEU A 35 -4.23 -5.56 3.83
N VAL A 36 -3.23 -5.48 2.94
CA VAL A 36 -1.91 -4.93 3.28
C VAL A 36 -2.02 -3.45 3.66
N HIS A 37 -2.68 -2.62 2.85
CA HIS A 37 -2.85 -1.19 3.13
C HIS A 37 -3.60 -0.96 4.45
N GLN A 38 -4.72 -1.66 4.67
CA GLN A 38 -5.48 -1.58 5.92
C GLN A 38 -4.66 -2.04 7.13
N SER A 39 -3.83 -3.07 6.97
CA SER A 39 -2.95 -3.56 8.02
C SER A 39 -1.83 -2.58 8.35
N ALA A 40 -1.31 -1.87 7.34
CA ALA A 40 -0.33 -0.81 7.52
C ALA A 40 -0.94 0.36 8.31
N CYS A 41 -2.19 0.76 8.01
CA CYS A 41 -2.87 1.85 8.73
C CYS A 41 -3.00 1.60 10.24
N LYS A 42 -2.94 0.34 10.69
CA LYS A 42 -2.98 -0.02 12.12
C LYS A 42 -1.61 0.08 12.80
N ARG A 43 -0.52 0.18 12.04
CA ARG A 43 0.87 0.02 12.53
C ARG A 43 1.75 1.24 12.26
N PHE A 44 1.42 2.05 11.27
CA PHE A 44 2.17 3.21 10.84
C PHE A 44 1.43 4.52 11.16
N GLY A 45 2.18 5.61 11.19
CA GLY A 45 1.65 6.96 11.41
C GLY A 45 0.85 7.40 10.19
N THR A 46 1.53 7.60 9.07
CA THR A 46 0.86 7.90 7.80
C THR A 46 0.98 6.73 6.84
N VAL A 47 -0.13 6.41 6.20
CA VAL A 47 -0.24 5.44 5.12
C VAL A 47 -1.02 6.07 3.99
N LEU A 48 -0.39 6.17 2.81
CA LEU A 48 -1.02 6.71 1.60
C LEU A 48 -0.95 5.65 0.51
N GLY A 49 -2.08 5.42 -0.17
CA GLY A 49 -2.18 4.53 -1.32
C GLY A 49 -2.75 5.19 -2.57
N PRO A 50 -3.04 4.39 -3.62
CA PRO A 50 -3.46 4.92 -4.91
C PRO A 50 -4.74 5.75 -4.91
N ASP A 51 -5.62 5.53 -3.93
CA ASP A 51 -6.87 6.28 -3.80
C ASP A 51 -6.69 7.66 -3.16
N TYR A 52 -5.50 8.00 -2.65
CA TYR A 52 -5.23 9.30 -2.05
C TYR A 52 -5.02 10.40 -3.09
N ASN A 53 -4.01 10.25 -3.96
CA ASN A 53 -3.73 11.15 -5.07
C ASN A 53 -2.77 10.52 -6.09
N ARG A 54 -2.55 11.23 -7.22
CA ARG A 54 -1.69 10.80 -8.32
C ARG A 54 -0.24 10.47 -7.91
N ALA A 55 0.33 11.16 -6.92
CA ALA A 55 1.71 10.89 -6.51
C ALA A 55 1.87 9.50 -5.88
N HIS A 56 0.78 8.92 -5.37
CA HIS A 56 0.76 7.63 -4.68
C HIS A 56 0.09 6.53 -5.53
N GLU A 57 -0.14 6.77 -6.83
CA GLU A 57 -0.84 5.83 -7.72
C GLU A 57 -0.11 4.49 -7.89
N ASN A 58 1.20 4.47 -7.62
CA ASN A 58 2.09 3.33 -7.90
C ASN A 58 2.77 2.72 -6.66
N HIS A 59 2.44 3.16 -5.44
CA HIS A 59 3.06 2.63 -4.22
C HIS A 59 2.20 2.85 -2.97
N PHE A 60 2.50 2.11 -1.91
CA PHE A 60 2.11 2.47 -0.55
C PHE A 60 3.23 3.26 0.10
N HIS A 61 2.94 4.49 0.49
CA HIS A 61 3.82 5.26 1.36
C HIS A 61 3.51 4.90 2.80
N VAL A 62 4.52 4.48 3.57
CA VAL A 62 4.39 4.21 5.00
C VAL A 62 5.45 4.96 5.78
N GLU A 63 5.04 5.68 6.82
CA GLU A 63 5.97 6.34 7.74
C GLU A 63 5.65 6.00 9.20
N LYS A 64 6.69 5.95 10.02
CA LYS A 64 6.56 5.71 11.47
C LYS A 64 5.69 6.79 12.11
N VAL A 65 5.08 6.46 13.25
CA VAL A 65 4.28 7.41 14.03
C VAL A 65 5.12 8.63 14.40
N ILE A 66 4.72 9.79 13.88
CA ILE A 66 5.20 11.10 14.36
C ILE A 66 4.15 11.60 15.35
N ALA A 67 4.59 11.99 16.54
CA ALA A 67 3.73 12.24 17.71
C ALA A 67 2.36 12.89 17.39
N GLY A 68 1.28 12.18 17.73
CA GLY A 68 -0.07 12.74 17.87
C GLY A 68 -0.98 12.72 16.64
N LYS A 69 -0.54 12.27 15.45
CA LYS A 69 -1.45 12.10 14.29
C LYS A 69 -1.13 10.84 13.49
N SER A 70 -2.14 9.97 13.36
CA SER A 70 -2.16 8.96 12.31
C SER A 70 -3.03 9.44 11.14
N TYR A 71 -2.62 9.13 9.91
CA TYR A 71 -3.32 9.50 8.69
C TYR A 71 -3.35 8.31 7.73
N CYS A 72 -4.54 7.89 7.32
CA CYS A 72 -4.73 6.72 6.46
C CYS A 72 -5.63 7.10 5.28
N ARG A 73 -5.08 7.01 4.06
CA ARG A 73 -5.77 7.28 2.80
C ARG A 73 -5.34 6.32 1.70
#